data_AF-A0A2S6A659-F1
#
_entry.id   AF-A0A2S6A659-F1
#
_cell.length_a   1.000
_cell.length_b   1.000
_cell.length_c   1.000
_cell.angle_alpha   90.00
_cell.angle_beta   90.00
_cell.angle_gamma   90.00
#
_symmetry.space_group_name_H-M   'P 1'
#
loop_
_entity.id
_entity.type
_entity.pdbx_description
1 polymer ?
#
loop_
_entity_poly.entity_id
_entity_poly.type
_entity_poly.pdbx_seq_one_letter_code
_entity_poly.pdbx_strand_id
1 'polypeptide(L)'
;MDSPHAPKQPQSREDEDDHDLLTYGEALARLSEESMRLRETIAQLERTADHSEELIAARHRLDELEQATQRNRRQPINDDNFEQFFGYRGTARRNT
;
A
#
# COMPACT_ATOMS: atom_id res chain seq x y z
N MET A 1 -27.50 -17.03 -39.61
CA MET A 1 -26.09 -17.14 -39.16
C MET A 1 -26.12 -16.59 -37.75
N ASP A 2 -26.61 -17.40 -36.82
CA ASP A 2 -26.93 -16.99 -35.46
C ASP A 2 -25.89 -17.61 -34.54
N SER A 3 -24.91 -16.80 -34.14
CA SER A 3 -23.91 -17.21 -33.16
C SER A 3 -24.56 -17.25 -31.77
N PRO A 4 -24.41 -18.35 -31.01
CA PRO A 4 -24.96 -18.44 -29.66
C PRO A 4 -24.12 -17.58 -28.70
N HIS A 5 -24.78 -16.63 -28.04
CA HIS A 5 -24.22 -15.86 -26.93
C HIS A 5 -23.99 -16.81 -25.75
N ALA A 6 -22.75 -17.27 -25.58
CA ALA A 6 -22.39 -18.09 -24.43
C ALA A 6 -22.65 -17.29 -23.14
N PRO A 7 -23.32 -17.88 -22.12
CA PRO A 7 -23.52 -17.19 -20.86
C PRO A 7 -22.17 -16.95 -20.21
N LYS A 8 -21.84 -15.68 -19.95
CA LYS A 8 -20.69 -15.31 -19.12
C LYS A 8 -20.93 -15.91 -17.74
N GLN A 9 -20.15 -16.92 -17.38
CA GLN A 9 -20.19 -17.51 -16.05
C GLN A 9 -19.96 -16.40 -15.02
N PRO A 10 -20.76 -16.33 -13.94
CA PRO A 10 -20.51 -15.38 -12.87
C PRO A 10 -19.12 -15.70 -12.31
N GLN A 11 -18.22 -14.72 -12.39
CA GLN A 11 -16.93 -14.79 -11.72
C GLN A 11 -17.25 -14.94 -10.24
N SER A 12 -16.95 -16.12 -9.68
CA SER A 12 -17.02 -16.32 -8.23
C SER A 12 -16.12 -15.25 -7.61
N ARG A 13 -16.72 -14.32 -6.86
CA ARG A 13 -15.96 -13.43 -5.98
C ARG A 13 -15.33 -14.34 -4.95
N GLU A 14 -14.05 -14.66 -5.15
CA GLU A 14 -13.21 -15.27 -4.13
C GLU A 14 -13.37 -14.42 -2.87
N ASP A 15 -13.62 -15.08 -1.74
CA ASP A 15 -13.98 -14.47 -0.45
C ASP A 15 -13.29 -13.11 -0.30
N GLU A 16 -14.09 -12.04 -0.44
CA GLU A 16 -13.64 -10.67 -0.23
C GLU A 16 -13.23 -10.61 1.24
N ASP A 17 -11.96 -10.90 1.52
CA ASP A 17 -11.30 -10.40 2.72
C ASP A 17 -11.57 -8.90 2.69
N ASP A 18 -12.53 -8.46 3.51
CA ASP A 18 -12.91 -7.06 3.67
C ASP A 18 -11.65 -6.30 4.09
N HIS A 19 -10.91 -5.83 3.09
CA HIS A 19 -9.71 -5.04 3.31
C HIS A 19 -10.18 -3.64 3.62
N ASP A 20 -10.18 -3.29 4.90
CA ASP A 20 -10.38 -1.91 5.35
C ASP A 20 -9.47 -0.99 4.54
N LEU A 21 -10.08 -0.15 3.69
CA LEU A 21 -9.36 0.84 2.92
C LEU A 21 -8.80 1.88 3.88
N LEU A 22 -7.47 1.94 3.99
CA LEU A 22 -6.80 2.93 4.81
C LEU A 22 -6.76 4.28 4.13
N THR A 23 -7.02 5.34 4.91
CA THR A 23 -6.65 6.70 4.49
C THR A 23 -5.14 6.84 4.37
N TYR A 24 -4.65 7.81 3.60
CA TYR A 24 -3.21 8.07 3.49
C TYR A 24 -2.53 8.31 4.86
N GLY A 25 -3.24 8.93 5.80
CA GLY A 25 -2.74 9.16 7.16
C GLY A 25 -2.56 7.86 7.95
N GLU A 26 -3.56 6.98 7.90
CA GLU A 26 -3.50 5.66 8.55
C GLU A 26 -2.49 4.74 7.89
N ALA A 27 -2.40 4.76 6.56
CA ALA A 27 -1.38 4.04 5.80
C ALA A 27 0.03 4.53 6.19
N LEU A 28 0.24 5.85 6.32
CA LEU A 28 1.51 6.41 6.74
C LEU A 28 1.89 5.99 8.18
N ALA A 29 0.92 6.00 9.10
CA ALA A 29 1.15 5.55 10.48
C ALA A 29 1.60 4.08 10.51
N ARG A 30 0.88 3.19 9.81
CA ARG A 30 1.26 1.77 9.72
C ARG A 30 2.61 1.54 9.04
N LEU A 31 2.89 2.23 7.94
CA LEU A 31 4.18 2.15 7.26
C LEU A 31 5.33 2.60 8.16
N SER A 32 5.11 3.65 8.98
CA SER A 32 6.10 4.14 9.93
C SER A 32 6.38 3.13 11.04
N GLU A 33 5.33 2.55 11.64
CA GLU A 33 5.45 1.51 12.67
C GLU A 33 6.16 0.26 12.14
N GLU A 34 5.83 -0.18 10.92
CA GLU A 34 6.47 -1.32 10.28
C GLU A 34 7.95 -1.04 9.99
N SER A 35 8.27 0.15 9.46
CA SER A 35 9.66 0.55 9.20
C SER A 35 10.49 0.60 10.48
N MET A 36 9.91 1.05 11.60
CA MET A 36 10.58 1.04 12.91
C MET A 36 10.90 -0.38 13.36
N ARG A 37 9.91 -1.29 13.35
CA ARG A 37 10.11 -2.70 13.72
C ARG A 37 11.18 -3.36 12.86
N LEU A 38 11.16 -3.10 11.55
CA LEU A 38 12.12 -3.69 10.64
C LEU A 38 13.54 -3.16 10.85
N ARG A 39 13.71 -1.88 11.21
CA ARG A 39 15.02 -1.33 11.61
C ARG A 39 15.56 -1.99 12.87
N GLU A 40 14.72 -2.26 13.86
CA GLU A 40 15.12 -3.00 15.06
C GLU A 40 15.57 -4.43 14.73
N THR A 41 14.81 -5.12 13.88
CA THR A 41 15.17 -6.46 13.38
C THR A 41 16.51 -6.45 12.67
N ILE A 42 16.73 -5.51 11.75
CA ILE A 42 18.02 -5.32 11.07
C ILE A 42 19.16 -5.09 12.08
N ALA A 43 18.97 -4.18 13.05
CA ALA A 43 19.99 -3.89 14.06
C ALA A 43 20.29 -5.11 14.96
N GLN A 44 19.33 -6.00 15.15
CA GLN A 44 19.54 -7.28 15.83
C GLN A 44 20.32 -8.25 14.93
N LEU A 45 19.94 -8.38 13.65
CA LEU A 45 20.60 -9.27 12.69
C LEU A 45 22.05 -8.87 12.44
N GLU A 46 22.34 -7.57 12.30
CA GLU A 46 23.70 -7.03 12.14
C GLU A 46 24.62 -7.42 13.32
N ARG A 47 24.07 -7.60 14.53
CA ARG A 47 24.84 -7.99 15.72
C ARG A 47 25.11 -9.49 15.81
N THR A 48 24.30 -10.34 15.18
CA THR A 48 24.35 -11.80 15.37
C THR A 48 24.81 -12.56 14.12
N ALA A 49 24.55 -12.04 12.93
CA ALA A 49 24.82 -12.70 11.68
C ALA A 49 25.11 -11.66 10.60
N ASP A 50 26.35 -11.22 10.53
CA ASP A 50 26.81 -10.31 9.49
C ASP A 50 26.69 -11.03 8.13
N HIS A 51 26.00 -10.42 7.17
CA HIS A 51 25.76 -10.95 5.81
C HIS A 51 24.85 -12.18 5.66
N SER A 52 23.86 -12.37 6.54
CA SER A 52 22.81 -13.37 6.31
C SER A 52 21.85 -12.95 5.18
N GLU A 53 21.28 -13.93 4.46
CA GLU A 53 20.22 -13.68 3.47
C GLU A 53 19.01 -12.96 4.11
N GLU A 54 18.74 -13.24 5.38
CA GLU A 54 17.70 -12.59 6.18
C GLU A 54 17.97 -11.08 6.35
N LEU A 55 19.22 -10.68 6.60
CA LEU A 55 19.59 -9.27 6.70
C LEU A 55 19.43 -8.54 5.35
N ILE A 56 19.78 -9.19 4.25
CA ILE A 56 19.59 -8.65 2.89
C ILE A 56 18.11 -8.47 2.59
N ALA A 57 17.29 -9.49 2.87
CA ALA A 57 15.85 -9.43 2.67
C ALA A 57 15.20 -8.35 3.54
N ALA A 58 15.59 -8.24 4.81
CA ALA A 58 15.10 -7.21 5.72
C ALA A 58 15.46 -5.80 5.23
N ARG A 59 16.68 -5.59 4.72
CA ARG A 59 17.09 -4.30 4.13
C ARG A 59 16.27 -3.95 2.89
N HIS A 60 16.09 -4.90 1.98
CA HIS A 60 15.29 -4.70 0.77
C HIS A 60 13.86 -4.31 1.13
N ARG A 61 13.27 -5.00 2.11
CA ARG A 61 11.92 -4.70 2.58
C ARG A 61 11.82 -3.32 3.23
N LEU A 62 12.85 -2.89 3.97
CA LEU A 62 12.89 -1.55 4.54
C LEU A 62 12.90 -0.47 3.44
N ASP A 63 13.70 -0.66 2.40
CA ASP A 63 13.73 0.26 1.25
C ASP A 63 12.36 0.38 0.57
N GLU A 64 11.66 -0.73 0.35
CA GLU A 64 10.30 -0.72 -0.21
C GLU A 64 9.31 0.08 0.66
N LEU A 65 9.39 -0.08 1.99
CA LEU A 65 8.53 0.63 2.94
C LEU A 65 8.85 2.12 2.98
N GLU A 66 10.11 2.50 2.88
CA GLU A 66 10.55 3.90 2.79
C GLU A 66 10.06 4.55 1.49
N GLN A 67 10.16 3.85 0.36
CA GLN A 67 9.58 4.31 -0.90
C GLN A 67 8.06 4.44 -0.83
N ALA A 68 7.36 3.46 -0.22
CA ALA A 68 5.92 3.53 -0.02
C ALA A 68 5.53 4.71 0.87
N THR A 69 6.28 4.94 1.95
CA THR A 69 6.13 6.09 2.84
C THR A 69 6.28 7.39 2.05
N GLN A 70 7.29 7.50 1.19
CA GLN A 70 7.51 8.69 0.38
C GLN A 70 6.35 8.94 -0.60
N ARG A 71 5.78 7.88 -1.21
CA ARG A 71 4.59 8.01 -2.07
C ARG A 71 3.37 8.52 -1.29
N ASN A 72 3.12 7.98 -0.09
CA ASN A 72 2.01 8.40 0.77
C ASN A 72 2.18 9.84 1.31
N ARG A 73 3.42 10.26 1.61
CA ARG A 73 3.70 11.64 2.06
C ARG A 73 3.57 12.69 0.95
N ARG A 74 3.83 12.32 -0.30
CA ARG A 74 3.80 13.24 -1.46
C ARG A 74 2.41 13.44 -2.07
N GLN A 75 1.37 12.80 -1.54
CA GLN A 75 0.00 12.89 -2.06
C GLN A 75 -0.87 13.75 -1.13
N PRO A 76 -0.77 15.09 -1.14
CA PRO A 76 -1.91 15.89 -0.71
C PRO A 76 -3.10 15.55 -1.61
N ILE A 77 -4.31 15.51 -1.04
CA ILE A 77 -5.52 15.33 -1.85
C ILE A 77 -5.51 16.41 -2.93
N ASN A 78 -5.52 15.97 -4.18
CA ASN A 78 -5.55 16.79 -5.37
C ASN A 78 -6.72 16.33 -6.24
N ASP A 79 -7.05 17.10 -7.26
CA ASP A 79 -8.23 16.80 -8.09
C ASP A 79 -8.11 15.44 -8.80
N ASP A 80 -6.88 15.00 -9.10
CA ASP A 80 -6.59 13.73 -9.77
C ASP A 80 -6.81 12.50 -8.88
N ASN A 81 -6.60 12.63 -7.56
CA ASN A 81 -6.83 11.55 -6.59
C ASN A 81 -8.15 11.71 -5.80
N PHE A 82 -8.88 12.81 -5.96
CA PHE A 82 -10.13 13.08 -5.24
C PHE A 82 -11.22 12.05 -5.54
N GLU A 83 -11.50 11.78 -6.81
CA GLU A 83 -12.56 10.85 -7.21
C GLU A 83 -12.25 9.41 -6.77
N GLN A 84 -10.96 9.03 -6.81
CA GLN A 84 -10.50 7.74 -6.30
C GLN A 84 -10.67 7.63 -4.77
N PHE A 85 -10.48 8.74 -4.04
CA PHE A 85 -10.61 8.76 -2.57
C PHE A 85 -12.05 8.81 -2.08
N PHE A 86 -12.91 9.59 -2.74
CA PHE A 86 -14.26 9.85 -2.25
C PHE A 86 -15.35 9.08 -3.01
N GLY A 87 -15.02 8.44 -4.13
CA GLY A 87 -15.96 7.64 -4.91
C GLY A 87 -17.02 8.45 -5.67
N TYR A 88 -16.84 9.78 -5.76
CA TYR A 88 -17.66 10.67 -6.55
C TYR A 88 -16.81 11.81 -7.12
N ARG A 89 -17.26 12.38 -8.25
CA ARG A 89 -16.60 13.53 -8.87
C ARG A 89 -16.62 14.74 -7.95
N GLY A 90 -15.43 15.24 -7.61
CA GLY A 90 -15.25 16.48 -6.85
C GLY A 90 -13.84 17.01 -7.02
N THR A 91 -13.60 18.22 -6.51
CA THR A 91 -12.29 18.89 -6.54
C THR A 91 -11.87 19.22 -5.11
N ALA A 92 -10.59 19.08 -4.82
CA ALA A 92 -10.02 19.36 -3.52
C ALA A 92 -10.13 20.86 -3.24
N ARG A 93 -11.04 21.25 -2.33
CA ARG A 93 -11.24 22.65 -1.98
C ARG A 93 -10.04 23.15 -1.16
N ARG A 94 -9.25 24.07 -1.72
CA ARG A 94 -8.14 24.73 -1.02
C ARG A 94 -8.66 25.99 -0.34
N ASN A 95 -8.64 26.05 0.99
CA ASN A 95 -8.72 27.34 1.69
C ASN A 95 -7.33 27.96 1.66
N THR A 96 -7.17 29.00 0.85
CA THR A 96 -6.06 29.97 0.97
C THR A 96 -6.34 30.92 2.12
#